data_AF-M0ZJM9-F1
#
_entry.id   AF-M0ZJM9-F1
#
_cell.length_a   1.000
_cell.length_b   1.000
_cell.length_c   1.000
_cell.angle_alpha   90.00
_cell.angle_beta   90.00
_cell.angle_gamma   90.00
#
_symmetry.space_group_name_H-M   'P 1'
#
loop_
_entity.id
_entity.type
_entity.pdbx_description
1 polymer ?
#
loop_
_entity_poly.entity_id
_entity_poly.type
_entity_poly.pdbx_seq_one_letter_code
_entity_poly.pdbx_strand_id
1 'polypeptide(L)'
;MGGRKILKSLQAVVAHGLLFCFTLLLVLKLDRALHYSWWVVFVPLWLFHVVVARGRFSLPAPSMPHDRHWAPFHAVMATPLLVAFELLLCIHLDSTYAVSLKIVFFPLLALEIAILVDNVRMCRALMPGDEESMSDEAIWETLPHFWVAIAMVFFIAATAFTLLKICGDVAALGWWDLFINYGYKKVPIYPA
;
A
#
# COMPACT_ATOMS: atom_id res chain seq x y z
N MET A 1 -22.80 -21.05 -17.68
CA MET A 1 -21.38 -20.63 -17.55
C MET A 1 -21.10 -19.16 -17.87
N GLY A 2 -22.01 -18.41 -18.54
CA GLY A 2 -21.80 -16.99 -18.91
C GLY A 2 -22.05 -15.95 -17.80
N GLY A 3 -23.10 -16.11 -16.98
CA GLY A 3 -23.51 -15.10 -15.98
C GLY A 3 -22.43 -14.75 -14.94
N ARG A 4 -21.67 -15.74 -14.44
CA ARG A 4 -20.58 -15.52 -13.48
C ARG A 4 -19.41 -14.73 -14.08
N LYS A 5 -19.14 -14.89 -15.38
CA LYS A 5 -18.11 -14.11 -16.09
C LYS A 5 -18.57 -12.66 -16.28
N ILE A 6 -19.84 -12.47 -16.65
CA ILE A 6 -20.46 -11.15 -16.79
C ILE A 6 -20.44 -10.40 -15.45
N LEU A 7 -20.81 -11.05 -14.34
CA LEU A 7 -20.78 -10.43 -13.01
C LEU A 7 -19.37 -10.01 -12.59
N LYS A 8 -18.35 -10.84 -12.85
CA LYS A 8 -16.94 -10.48 -12.56
C LYS A 8 -16.46 -9.31 -13.42
N SER A 9 -16.83 -9.29 -14.70
CA SER A 9 -16.51 -8.18 -15.60
C SER A 9 -17.18 -6.89 -15.16
N LEU A 10 -18.48 -6.95 -14.82
CA LEU A 10 -19.22 -5.82 -14.28
C LEU A 10 -18.60 -5.31 -12.98
N GLN A 11 -18.26 -6.20 -12.05
CA GLN A 11 -17.61 -5.83 -10.79
C GLN A 11 -16.27 -5.12 -11.04
N ALA A 12 -15.48 -5.59 -12.00
CA ALA A 12 -14.23 -4.92 -12.38
C ALA A 12 -14.50 -3.51 -12.94
N VAL A 13 -15.47 -3.37 -13.86
CA VAL A 13 -15.85 -2.05 -14.43
C VAL A 13 -16.30 -1.10 -13.33
N VAL A 14 -17.14 -1.56 -12.40
CA VAL A 14 -17.61 -0.77 -11.25
C VAL A 14 -16.43 -0.36 -10.36
N ALA A 15 -15.53 -1.29 -10.03
CA ALA A 15 -14.37 -1.00 -9.20
C ALA A 15 -13.45 0.07 -9.83
N HIS A 16 -13.12 -0.08 -11.12
CA HIS A 16 -12.28 0.91 -11.82
C HIS A 16 -13.00 2.24 -12.02
N GLY A 17 -14.32 2.22 -12.28
CA GLY A 17 -15.13 3.43 -12.37
C GLY A 17 -15.17 4.22 -11.06
N LEU A 18 -15.24 3.53 -9.93
CA LEU A 18 -15.19 4.15 -8.59
C LEU A 18 -13.82 4.77 -8.29
N LEU A 19 -12.72 4.09 -8.63
CA LEU A 19 -11.37 4.66 -8.50
C LEU A 19 -11.18 5.88 -9.40
N PHE A 20 -11.64 5.81 -10.65
CA PHE A 20 -11.58 6.94 -11.57
C PHE A 20 -12.40 8.13 -11.05
N CYS A 21 -13.60 7.86 -10.51
CA CYS A 21 -14.44 8.87 -9.90
C CYS A 21 -13.77 9.52 -8.68
N PHE A 22 -13.17 8.72 -7.78
CA PHE A 22 -12.38 9.24 -6.66
C PHE A 22 -11.27 10.18 -7.15
N THR A 23 -10.46 9.75 -8.12
CA THR A 23 -9.35 10.55 -8.67
C THR A 23 -9.85 11.87 -9.27
N LEU A 24 -10.96 11.84 -10.02
CA LEU A 24 -11.55 13.04 -10.60
C LEU A 24 -12.02 14.02 -9.51
N LEU A 25 -12.77 13.53 -8.51
CA LEU A 25 -13.23 14.37 -7.39
C LEU A 25 -12.06 14.92 -6.58
N LEU A 26 -11.02 14.13 -6.36
CA LEU A 26 -9.82 14.53 -5.64
C LEU A 26 -9.11 15.68 -6.36
N VAL A 27 -8.84 15.53 -7.66
CA VAL A 27 -8.20 16.59 -8.47
C VAL A 27 -9.04 17.86 -8.47
N LEU A 28 -10.34 17.76 -8.76
CA LEU A 28 -11.24 18.91 -8.76
C LEU A 28 -11.34 19.60 -7.39
N LYS A 29 -11.25 18.83 -6.30
CA LYS A 29 -11.22 19.37 -4.93
C LYS A 29 -9.91 20.11 -4.64
N LEU A 30 -8.78 19.54 -5.05
CA LEU A 30 -7.45 20.14 -4.91
C LEU A 30 -7.31 21.43 -5.73
N ASP A 31 -7.91 21.48 -6.92
CA ASP A 31 -7.98 22.67 -7.77
C ASP A 31 -8.99 23.72 -7.29
N ARG A 32 -9.63 23.49 -6.13
CA ARG A 32 -10.67 24.35 -5.55
C ARG A 32 -11.89 24.58 -6.45
N ALA A 33 -12.07 23.76 -7.49
CA ALA A 33 -13.24 23.78 -8.35
C ALA A 33 -14.48 23.18 -7.67
N LEU A 34 -14.30 22.33 -6.65
CA LEU A 34 -15.38 21.73 -5.85
C LEU A 34 -15.37 22.19 -4.39
N HIS A 35 -16.51 22.70 -3.93
CA HIS A 35 -16.69 23.15 -2.54
C HIS A 35 -17.29 22.08 -1.59
N TYR A 36 -17.56 20.86 -2.08
CA TYR A 36 -18.09 19.76 -1.25
C TYR A 36 -17.13 19.31 -0.14
N SER A 37 -17.65 18.69 0.92
CA SER A 37 -16.81 18.16 2.01
C SER A 37 -15.90 17.02 1.54
N TRP A 38 -14.83 16.76 2.29
CA TRP A 38 -13.91 15.65 1.97
C TRP A 38 -14.60 14.29 2.03
N TRP A 39 -15.64 14.15 2.85
CA TRP A 39 -16.49 12.95 2.90
C TRP A 39 -17.03 12.58 1.52
N VAL A 40 -17.55 13.54 0.74
CA VAL A 40 -18.07 13.29 -0.60
C VAL A 40 -16.98 12.82 -1.56
N VAL A 41 -15.77 13.37 -1.41
CA VAL A 41 -14.61 13.00 -2.23
C VAL A 41 -14.18 11.56 -1.95
N PHE A 42 -14.22 11.12 -0.69
CA PHE A 42 -13.80 9.77 -0.29
C PHE A 42 -14.88 8.69 -0.48
N VAL A 43 -16.16 9.03 -0.64
CA VAL A 43 -17.25 8.05 -0.83
C VAL A 43 -16.98 7.04 -1.96
N PRO A 44 -16.54 7.43 -3.18
CA PRO A 44 -16.25 6.46 -4.23
C PRO A 44 -15.14 5.47 -3.84
N LEU A 45 -14.16 5.90 -3.05
CA LEU A 45 -13.08 5.04 -2.56
C LEU A 45 -13.60 4.01 -1.55
N TRP A 46 -14.46 4.41 -0.61
CA TRP A 46 -15.08 3.46 0.32
C TRP A 46 -16.03 2.48 -0.37
N LEU A 47 -16.79 2.96 -1.37
CA LEU A 47 -17.62 2.09 -2.20
C LEU A 47 -16.75 1.10 -2.99
N PHE A 48 -15.57 1.52 -3.46
CA PHE A 48 -14.62 0.62 -4.11
C PHE A 48 -14.22 -0.52 -3.18
N HIS A 49 -13.87 -0.23 -1.92
CA HIS A 49 -13.57 -1.26 -0.93
C HIS A 49 -14.74 -2.21 -0.72
N VAL A 50 -15.98 -1.72 -0.66
CA VAL A 50 -17.17 -2.58 -0.55
C VAL A 50 -17.32 -3.49 -1.77
N VAL A 51 -17.13 -2.97 -2.99
CA VAL A 51 -17.23 -3.74 -4.24
C VAL A 51 -16.12 -4.80 -4.34
N VAL A 52 -14.90 -4.47 -3.92
CA VAL A 52 -13.76 -5.39 -3.95
C VAL A 52 -13.84 -6.42 -2.82
N ALA A 53 -14.19 -6.01 -1.60
CA ALA A 53 -14.38 -6.89 -0.45
C ALA A 53 -15.54 -7.87 -0.66
N ARG A 54 -16.65 -7.43 -1.29
CA ARG A 54 -17.74 -8.33 -1.72
C ARG A 54 -17.36 -9.22 -2.90
N GLY A 55 -16.31 -8.84 -3.62
CA GLY A 55 -15.80 -9.53 -4.79
C GLY A 55 -14.92 -10.73 -4.52
N ARG A 56 -14.12 -10.69 -3.44
CA ARG A 56 -13.16 -11.72 -3.06
C ARG A 56 -12.78 -11.60 -1.59
N PHE A 57 -13.30 -12.49 -0.74
CA PHE A 57 -12.58 -12.89 0.48
C PHE A 57 -11.87 -14.23 0.35
N SER A 58 -11.86 -14.84 -0.83
CA SER A 58 -10.91 -15.89 -1.20
C SER A 58 -10.86 -16.00 -2.73
N LEU A 59 -9.80 -15.48 -3.35
CA LEU A 59 -9.14 -16.39 -4.29
C LEU A 59 -8.70 -17.57 -3.43
N PRO A 60 -8.89 -18.84 -3.86
CA PRO A 60 -8.20 -19.91 -3.17
C PRO A 60 -6.74 -19.46 -3.15
N ALA A 61 -6.18 -19.32 -1.94
CA ALA A 61 -4.73 -19.23 -1.82
C ALA A 61 -4.19 -20.36 -2.70
N PRO A 62 -3.14 -20.11 -3.52
CA PRO A 62 -2.48 -21.19 -4.23
C PRO A 62 -2.29 -22.33 -3.24
N SER A 63 -2.72 -23.54 -3.62
CA SER A 63 -2.48 -24.70 -2.78
C SER A 63 -0.98 -24.81 -2.61
N MET A 64 -0.48 -24.31 -1.48
CA MET A 64 0.93 -24.41 -1.16
C MET A 64 1.30 -25.89 -1.21
N PRO A 65 2.45 -26.25 -1.77
CA PRO A 65 2.96 -27.59 -1.58
C PRO A 65 3.18 -27.76 -0.07
N HIS A 66 2.57 -28.81 0.51
CA HIS A 66 2.64 -29.20 1.94
C HIS A 66 1.64 -28.58 2.92
N ASP A 67 0.33 -28.75 2.69
CA ASP A 67 -0.75 -28.88 3.71
C ASP A 67 -0.75 -27.89 4.92
N ARG A 68 -0.12 -26.71 4.77
CA ARG A 68 0.07 -25.75 5.86
C ARG A 68 -1.01 -24.69 5.76
N HIS A 69 -2.00 -24.78 6.64
CA HIS A 69 -3.13 -23.87 6.75
C HIS A 69 -2.68 -22.47 7.21
N TRP A 70 -2.15 -21.65 6.31
CA TRP A 70 -1.89 -20.23 6.57
C TRP A 70 -3.04 -19.40 6.02
N ALA A 71 -3.94 -18.94 6.88
CA ALA A 71 -4.81 -17.82 6.53
C ALA A 71 -3.92 -16.56 6.48
N PRO A 72 -3.80 -15.85 5.33
CA PRO A 72 -2.96 -14.66 5.23
C PRO A 72 -3.53 -13.57 6.15
N PHE A 73 -2.95 -13.42 7.33
CA PHE A 73 -3.35 -12.45 8.35
C PHE A 73 -3.33 -11.02 7.78
N HIS A 74 -2.35 -10.69 6.94
CA HIS A 74 -2.33 -9.43 6.18
C HIS A 74 -3.56 -9.23 5.28
N ALA A 75 -4.09 -10.27 4.63
CA ALA A 75 -5.25 -10.11 3.75
C ALA A 75 -6.53 -9.77 4.54
N VAL A 76 -6.63 -10.27 5.77
CA VAL A 76 -7.76 -9.97 6.67
C VAL A 76 -7.62 -8.57 7.27
N MET A 77 -6.40 -8.15 7.63
CA MET A 77 -6.12 -6.86 8.26
C MET A 77 -5.92 -5.70 7.28
N ALA A 78 -5.66 -5.98 6.00
CA ALA A 78 -5.35 -4.95 5.01
C ALA A 78 -6.50 -3.97 4.79
N THR A 79 -7.69 -4.47 4.48
CA THR A 79 -8.86 -3.62 4.26
C THR A 79 -9.23 -2.76 5.48
N PRO A 80 -9.34 -3.30 6.72
CA PRO A 80 -9.69 -2.45 7.86
C PRO A 80 -8.60 -1.42 8.21
N LEU A 81 -7.31 -1.75 8.10
CA LEU A 81 -6.23 -0.78 8.35
C LEU A 81 -6.19 0.32 7.29
N LEU A 82 -6.40 -0.04 6.02
CA LEU A 82 -6.46 0.94 4.93
C LEU A 82 -7.67 1.86 5.04
N VAL A 83 -8.85 1.31 5.35
CA VAL A 83 -10.07 2.11 5.59
C VAL A 83 -9.90 3.00 6.82
N ALA A 84 -9.24 2.53 7.88
CA ALA A 84 -8.93 3.36 9.05
C ALA A 84 -8.01 4.54 8.70
N PHE A 85 -6.98 4.32 7.89
CA PHE A 85 -6.14 5.39 7.36
C PHE A 85 -6.95 6.42 6.55
N GLU A 86 -7.79 5.96 5.63
CA GLU A 86 -8.64 6.83 4.80
C GLU A 86 -9.63 7.66 5.61
N LEU A 87 -10.25 7.06 6.64
CA LEU A 87 -11.16 7.77 7.56
C LEU A 87 -10.43 8.84 8.36
N LEU A 88 -9.28 8.51 8.95
CA LEU A 88 -8.47 9.49 9.69
C LEU A 88 -7.98 10.61 8.78
N LEU A 89 -7.60 10.29 7.53
CA LEU A 89 -7.19 11.27 6.55
C LEU A 89 -8.36 12.18 6.15
N CYS A 90 -9.53 11.62 5.89
CA CYS A 90 -10.74 12.37 5.60
C CYS A 90 -11.09 13.34 6.75
N ILE A 91 -11.04 12.86 8.00
CA ILE A 91 -11.30 13.68 9.20
C ILE A 91 -10.27 14.81 9.33
N HIS A 92 -8.98 14.52 9.12
CA HIS A 92 -7.93 15.51 9.17
C HIS A 92 -8.11 16.60 8.11
N LEU A 93 -8.43 16.21 6.87
CA LEU A 93 -8.61 17.13 5.75
C LEU A 93 -9.87 18.01 5.89
N ASP A 94 -10.94 17.47 6.48
CA ASP A 94 -12.16 18.22 6.78
C ASP A 94 -11.98 19.26 7.90
N SER A 95 -10.80 19.28 8.55
CA SER A 95 -10.42 20.22 9.61
C SER A 95 -11.41 20.30 10.78
N THR A 96 -12.32 19.33 10.90
CA THR A 96 -13.36 19.30 11.93
C THR A 96 -12.76 18.91 13.29
N TYR A 97 -11.67 18.14 13.27
CA TYR A 97 -10.95 17.68 14.46
C TYR A 97 -9.46 17.91 14.28
N ALA A 98 -8.76 18.30 15.36
CA ALA A 98 -7.31 18.47 15.38
C ALA A 98 -6.56 17.11 15.44
N VAL A 99 -6.87 16.20 14.51
CA VAL A 99 -6.15 14.93 14.38
C VAL A 99 -4.80 15.24 13.76
N SER A 100 -3.70 14.89 14.44
CA SER A 100 -2.37 15.06 13.87
C SER A 100 -2.12 14.06 12.74
N LEU A 101 -1.47 14.47 11.65
CA LEU A 101 -1.02 13.57 10.58
C LEU A 101 -0.20 12.39 11.11
N LYS A 102 0.50 12.55 12.25
CA LYS A 102 1.21 11.44 12.91
C LYS A 102 0.28 10.27 13.25
N ILE A 103 -0.92 10.57 13.75
CA ILE A 103 -1.94 9.58 14.11
C ILE A 103 -2.59 9.03 12.82
N VAL A 104 -2.83 9.91 11.83
CA VAL A 104 -3.42 9.52 10.55
C VAL A 104 -2.62 8.40 9.88
N PHE A 105 -1.29 8.49 9.87
CA PHE A 105 -0.40 7.52 9.21
C PHE A 105 -0.16 6.24 10.02
N PHE A 106 -0.59 6.16 11.28
CA PHE A 106 -0.32 4.99 12.12
C PHE A 106 -0.94 3.68 11.60
N PRO A 107 -2.21 3.64 11.14
CA PRO A 107 -2.78 2.43 10.52
C PRO A 107 -2.06 2.03 9.23
N LEU A 108 -1.57 3.01 8.46
CA LEU A 108 -0.81 2.76 7.24
C LEU A 108 0.54 2.11 7.55
N LEU A 109 1.27 2.64 8.54
CA LEU A 109 2.54 2.05 8.98
C LEU A 109 2.34 0.62 9.53
N ALA A 110 1.28 0.39 10.31
CA ALA A 110 0.94 -0.94 10.80
C ALA A 110 0.65 -1.92 9.65
N LEU A 111 -0.04 -1.46 8.60
CA LEU A 111 -0.30 -2.24 7.39
C LEU A 111 1.00 -2.59 6.66
N GLU A 112 1.89 -1.61 6.47
CA GLU A 112 3.17 -1.83 5.79
C GLU A 112 4.05 -2.84 6.54
N ILE A 113 4.14 -2.72 7.87
CA ILE A 113 4.87 -3.69 8.72
C ILE A 113 4.25 -5.08 8.60
N ALA A 114 2.91 -5.19 8.64
CA ALA A 114 2.23 -6.47 8.50
C ALA A 114 2.52 -7.14 7.15
N ILE A 115 2.49 -6.38 6.06
CA ILE A 115 2.83 -6.87 4.71
C ILE A 115 4.30 -7.31 4.65
N LEU A 116 5.23 -6.53 5.23
CA LEU A 116 6.65 -6.91 5.27
C LEU A 116 6.85 -8.22 6.04
N VAL A 117 6.26 -8.34 7.24
CA VAL A 117 6.37 -9.54 8.08
C VAL A 117 5.83 -10.76 7.34
N ASP A 118 4.69 -10.64 6.67
CA ASP A 118 4.11 -11.78 5.96
C ASP A 118 4.93 -12.15 4.72
N ASN A 119 5.53 -11.19 4.00
CA ASN A 119 6.46 -11.49 2.90
C ASN A 119 7.75 -12.15 3.39
N VAL A 120 8.34 -11.68 4.50
CA VAL A 120 9.55 -12.30 5.08
C VAL A 120 9.27 -13.72 5.57
N ARG A 121 8.12 -13.94 6.22
CA ARG A 121 7.67 -15.27 6.65
C ARG A 121 7.45 -16.19 5.46
N MET A 122 6.85 -15.70 4.38
CA MET A 122 6.66 -16.46 3.14
C MET A 122 8.01 -16.86 2.52
N CYS A 123 8.94 -15.91 2.37
CA CYS A 123 10.29 -16.22 1.89
C CYS A 123 10.97 -17.30 2.74
N ARG A 124 10.86 -17.21 4.07
CA ARG A 124 11.44 -18.23 4.97
C ARG A 124 10.77 -19.59 4.85
N ALA A 125 9.45 -19.64 4.66
CA ALA A 125 8.73 -20.89 4.52
C ALA A 125 9.06 -21.61 3.20
N LEU A 126 9.48 -20.86 2.19
CA LEU A 126 9.86 -21.37 0.87
C LEU A 126 11.36 -21.69 0.74
N MET A 127 12.20 -21.33 1.74
CA MET A 127 13.60 -21.80 1.76
C MET A 127 13.64 -23.27 2.19
N PRO A 128 14.25 -24.17 1.39
CA PRO A 128 14.39 -25.58 1.76
C PRO A 128 15.31 -25.72 2.98
N GLY A 129 15.04 -26.74 3.80
CA GLY A 129 15.89 -27.09 4.94
C GLY A 129 17.24 -27.67 4.49
N ASP A 130 18.23 -27.66 5.39
CA ASP A 130 19.64 -28.04 5.15
C ASP A 130 19.87 -29.40 4.45
N GLU A 131 18.86 -30.28 4.38
CA GLU A 131 18.98 -31.64 3.81
C GLU A 131 18.45 -31.77 2.36
N GLU A 132 17.73 -30.78 1.82
CA GLU A 132 17.29 -30.77 0.42
C GLU A 132 18.11 -29.74 -0.38
N SER A 133 18.87 -30.21 -1.37
CA SER A 133 19.52 -29.32 -2.34
C SER A 133 18.48 -28.39 -2.96
N MET A 134 18.66 -27.07 -2.84
CA MET A 134 17.74 -26.07 -3.40
C MET A 134 17.33 -26.43 -4.84
N SER A 135 16.08 -26.83 -5.02
CA SER A 135 15.54 -27.06 -6.36
C SER A 135 15.32 -25.71 -7.06
N ASP A 136 15.60 -25.64 -8.36
CA ASP A 136 15.42 -24.41 -9.15
C ASP A 136 13.98 -23.86 -9.04
N GLU A 137 12.99 -24.74 -8.86
CA GLU A 137 11.58 -24.36 -8.68
C GLU A 137 11.33 -23.59 -7.37
N ALA A 138 11.99 -23.95 -6.27
CA ALA A 138 11.91 -23.17 -5.02
C ALA A 138 12.59 -21.79 -5.15
N ILE A 139 13.66 -21.69 -5.95
CA ILE A 139 14.34 -20.41 -6.24
C ILE A 139 13.40 -19.47 -7.01
N TRP A 140 12.71 -19.98 -8.05
CA TRP A 140 11.80 -19.16 -8.84
C TRP A 140 10.55 -18.71 -8.06
N GLU A 141 10.03 -19.53 -7.15
CA GLU A 141 8.89 -19.18 -6.30
C GLU A 141 9.23 -18.18 -5.18
N THR A 142 10.48 -18.19 -4.67
CA THR A 142 10.93 -17.23 -3.62
C THR A 142 11.24 -15.85 -4.15
N LEU A 143 11.67 -15.74 -5.42
CA LEU A 143 12.18 -14.50 -6.02
C LEU A 143 11.21 -13.31 -5.95
N PRO A 144 9.89 -13.46 -6.26
CA PRO A 144 8.94 -12.35 -6.22
C PRO A 144 8.69 -11.86 -4.80
N HIS A 145 8.55 -12.78 -3.84
CA HIS A 145 8.34 -12.43 -2.43
C HIS A 145 9.54 -11.72 -1.82
N PHE A 146 10.75 -12.11 -2.24
CA PHE A 146 11.99 -11.45 -1.82
C PHE A 146 12.06 -10.02 -2.35
N TRP A 147 11.76 -9.81 -3.63
CA TRP A 147 11.71 -8.47 -4.22
C TRP A 147 10.65 -7.58 -3.59
N VAL A 148 9.46 -8.13 -3.31
CA VAL A 148 8.40 -7.40 -2.61
C VAL A 148 8.86 -7.03 -1.20
N ALA A 149 9.50 -7.93 -0.45
CA ALA A 149 10.03 -7.62 0.88
C ALA A 149 11.05 -6.47 0.85
N ILE A 150 11.97 -6.46 -0.13
CA ILE A 150 12.93 -5.36 -0.31
C ILE A 150 12.20 -4.05 -0.62
N ALA A 151 11.24 -4.06 -1.57
CA ALA A 151 10.46 -2.88 -1.91
C ALA A 151 9.68 -2.33 -0.71
N MET A 152 9.13 -3.22 0.14
CA MET A 152 8.42 -2.84 1.36
C MET A 152 9.32 -2.14 2.38
N VAL A 153 10.60 -2.52 2.50
CA VAL A 153 11.56 -1.82 3.37
C VAL A 153 11.74 -0.37 2.90
N PHE A 154 11.92 -0.16 1.60
CA PHE A 154 12.02 1.19 1.03
C PHE A 154 10.73 1.99 1.22
N PHE A 155 9.57 1.33 1.08
CA PHE A 155 8.27 1.97 1.28
C PHE A 155 8.06 2.41 2.73
N ILE A 156 8.35 1.53 3.71
CA ILE A 156 8.32 1.86 5.14
C ILE A 156 9.27 3.01 5.46
N ALA A 157 10.47 3.00 4.88
CA ALA A 157 11.42 4.08 5.05
C ALA A 157 10.84 5.41 4.52
N ALA A 158 10.23 5.41 3.33
CA ALA A 158 9.58 6.59 2.76
C ALA A 158 8.42 7.11 3.63
N THR A 159 7.58 6.22 4.15
CA THR A 159 6.49 6.56 5.08
C THR A 159 7.03 7.12 6.39
N ALA A 160 8.08 6.51 6.95
CA ALA A 160 8.77 7.01 8.14
C ALA A 160 9.42 8.39 7.91
N PHE A 161 10.05 8.64 6.76
CA PHE A 161 10.61 9.97 6.44
C PHE A 161 9.53 11.02 6.28
N THR A 162 8.41 10.67 5.66
CA THR A 162 7.25 11.55 5.56
C THR A 162 6.74 11.92 6.95
N LEU A 163 6.63 10.93 7.85
CA LEU A 163 6.28 11.15 9.24
C LEU A 163 7.28 12.05 9.97
N LEU A 164 8.59 11.79 9.87
CA LEU A 164 9.64 12.60 10.51
C LEU A 164 9.63 14.05 10.01
N LYS A 165 9.45 14.24 8.70
CA LYS A 165 9.33 15.56 8.07
C LYS A 165 8.11 16.32 8.58
N ILE A 166 6.97 15.65 8.70
CA ILE A 166 5.74 16.22 9.28
C ILE A 166 5.90 16.49 10.79
N CYS A 167 6.71 15.70 11.50
CA CYS A 167 7.02 15.93 12.91
C CYS A 167 7.91 17.14 13.18
N GLY A 168 8.52 17.74 12.15
CA GLY A 168 9.52 18.80 12.31
C GLY A 168 10.88 18.28 12.79
N ASP A 169 11.12 16.96 12.73
CA ASP A 169 12.38 16.35 13.13
C ASP A 169 13.37 16.37 11.96
N VAL A 170 13.78 17.58 11.58
CA VAL A 170 14.62 17.87 10.41
C VAL A 170 16.07 17.41 10.64
N ALA A 171 16.48 17.23 11.90
CA ALA A 171 17.83 16.75 12.23
C ALA A 171 18.10 15.32 11.72
N ALA A 172 17.07 14.47 11.65
CA ALA A 172 17.16 13.12 11.08
C ALA A 172 17.28 13.08 9.54
N LEU A 173 17.06 14.20 8.85
CA LEU A 173 17.09 14.31 7.38
C LEU A 173 18.44 14.77 6.82
N GLY A 174 19.39 15.17 7.67
CA GLY A 174 20.67 15.76 7.24
C GLY A 174 21.52 14.88 6.31
N TRP A 175 21.46 13.55 6.47
CA TRP A 175 22.17 12.61 5.57
C TRP A 175 21.43 12.39 4.23
N TRP A 176 20.11 12.57 4.19
CA TRP A 176 19.28 12.33 3.00
C TRP A 176 19.35 13.51 2.03
N ASP A 177 19.35 14.74 2.56
CA ASP A 177 19.63 15.94 1.77
C ASP A 177 21.02 15.85 1.12
N LEU A 178 21.98 15.17 1.76
CA LEU A 178 23.30 14.90 1.20
C LEU A 178 23.24 13.95 -0.01
N PHE A 179 22.45 12.88 0.08
CA PHE A 179 22.27 11.90 -0.99
C PHE A 179 21.61 12.51 -2.24
N ILE A 180 20.55 13.32 -2.07
CA ILE A 180 19.88 14.02 -3.17
C ILE A 180 20.82 15.06 -3.79
N ASN A 181 21.56 15.83 -2.97
CA ASN A 181 22.50 16.82 -3.48
C ASN A 181 23.71 16.20 -4.22
N TYR A 182 24.18 15.03 -3.81
CA TYR A 182 25.29 14.35 -4.48
C TYR A 182 24.87 13.78 -5.84
N GLY A 183 23.60 13.39 -6.00
CA GLY A 183 23.02 12.96 -7.27
C GLY A 183 22.89 14.08 -8.31
N TYR A 184 22.60 15.31 -7.89
CA TYR A 184 22.45 16.47 -8.79
C TYR A 184 23.77 17.18 -9.16
N LYS A 185 24.80 17.10 -8.32
CA LYS A 185 26.08 17.83 -8.53
C LYS A 185 27.05 17.22 -9.55
N LYS A 186 26.62 16.25 -10.38
CA LYS A 186 27.45 15.65 -11.45
C LYS A 186 27.12 16.11 -12.87
N VAL A 187 26.48 17.27 -13.06
CA VAL A 187 26.50 17.96 -14.35
C VAL A 187 27.25 19.28 -14.16
N PRO A 188 28.56 19.35 -14.47
CA PRO A 188 29.23 20.63 -14.60
C PRO A 188 28.71 21.29 -15.88
N ILE A 189 27.69 22.15 -15.73
CA ILE A 189 27.46 23.22 -16.70
C ILE A 189 28.52 24.28 -16.37
N TYR A 190 29.69 24.19 -17.00
CA TYR A 190 30.59 25.34 -17.07
C TYR A 190 30.10 26.27 -18.17
N PRO A 191 29.87 27.57 -17.88
CA PRO A 191 29.85 28.60 -18.89
C PRO A 191 31.18 29.36 -18.92
N ALA A 192 31.70 29.55 -20.13
CA ALA A 192 32.64 30.55 -20.66
C ALA A 192 33.71 29.90 -21.53
#